data_AF-A0A420MDQ8-F1
#
_entry.id   AF-A0A420MDQ8-F1
#
_cell.length_a   1.000
_cell.length_b   1.000
_cell.length_c   1.000
_cell.angle_alpha   90.00
_cell.angle_beta   90.00
_cell.angle_gamma   90.00
#
_symmetry.space_group_name_H-M   'P 1'
#
loop_
_entity.id
_entity.type
_entity.pdbx_description
1 polymer ?
#
loop_
_entity_poly.entity_id
_entity_poly.type
_entity_poly.pdbx_seq_one_letter_code
_entity_poly.pdbx_strand_id
1 'polypeptide(L)'
;EYFDVAYSLAVCQHGYVYNGRGKGHQSGANGDKQLNANHYAVLAFLGKNGVSQPSQSQITGIQDAIAYLRRAGAGNEIKGHRDGYSTECPGEPLYKLVKDGTLDPGKLWNGGTHEVEPNENLGDISLKYNVPQRYIIDVNKLKAPYDLKVGEKLEIPARGVPLGEKAPGNGGGGDDGSV
;
A
#
# COMPACT_ATOMS: atom_id res chain seq x y z
N GLU A 1 -20.85 -20.27 -3.68
CA GLU A 1 -19.55 -20.65 -3.07
C GLU A 1 -18.48 -19.67 -3.52
N TYR A 2 -17.47 -19.42 -2.69
CA TYR A 2 -16.32 -18.61 -3.08
C TYR A 2 -15.18 -19.53 -3.51
N PHE A 3 -14.62 -19.30 -4.70
CA PHE A 3 -13.51 -20.09 -5.25
C PHE A 3 -12.14 -19.69 -4.64
N ASP A 4 -12.07 -18.50 -4.04
CA ASP A 4 -10.86 -17.89 -3.49
C ASP A 4 -11.22 -17.07 -2.23
N VAL A 5 -10.21 -16.65 -1.46
CA VAL A 5 -10.37 -15.67 -0.37
C VAL A 5 -11.17 -14.46 -0.87
N ALA A 6 -12.08 -13.94 -0.06
CA ALA A 6 -13.03 -12.93 -0.53
C ALA A 6 -12.40 -11.54 -0.74
N TYR A 7 -11.27 -11.27 -0.08
CA TYR A 7 -10.59 -9.98 -0.09
C TYR A 7 -9.66 -9.83 -1.30
N SER A 8 -9.49 -8.60 -1.77
CA SER A 8 -8.56 -8.28 -2.86
C SER A 8 -7.11 -8.42 -2.37
N LEU A 9 -6.81 -7.85 -1.21
CA LEU A 9 -5.51 -7.91 -0.55
C LEU A 9 -5.69 -8.12 0.95
N ALA A 10 -4.63 -8.56 1.64
CA ALA A 10 -4.59 -8.62 3.09
C ALA A 10 -3.27 -8.07 3.65
N VAL A 11 -3.30 -7.52 4.86
CA VAL A 11 -2.14 -6.87 5.49
C VAL A 11 -1.97 -7.35 6.92
N CYS A 12 -0.80 -7.91 7.23
CA CYS A 12 -0.48 -8.35 8.59
C CYS A 12 0.07 -7.21 9.45
N GLN A 13 0.19 -7.45 10.76
CA GLN A 13 0.74 -6.47 11.70
C GLN A 13 2.20 -6.04 11.43
N HIS A 14 2.93 -6.80 10.64
CA HIS A 14 4.30 -6.47 10.26
C HIS A 14 4.36 -5.59 8.99
N GLY A 15 3.21 -5.28 8.38
CA GLY A 15 3.13 -4.44 7.17
C GLY A 15 3.29 -5.18 5.85
N TYR A 16 3.45 -6.52 5.87
CA TYR A 16 3.44 -7.30 4.64
C TYR A 16 2.04 -7.32 4.03
N VAL A 17 1.99 -7.11 2.71
CA VAL A 17 0.78 -7.16 1.89
C VAL A 17 0.76 -8.50 1.15
N TYR A 18 -0.35 -9.22 1.30
CA TYR A 18 -0.59 -10.52 0.69
C TYR A 18 -1.65 -10.39 -0.40
N ASN A 19 -1.43 -11.08 -1.51
CA ASN A 19 -2.41 -11.12 -2.59
C ASN A 19 -3.56 -12.06 -2.23
N GLY A 20 -4.79 -11.57 -2.32
CA GLY A 20 -5.99 -12.41 -2.36
C GLY A 20 -6.43 -12.54 -3.81
N ARG A 21 -7.66 -12.12 -4.11
CA ARG A 21 -8.15 -12.01 -5.50
C ARG A 21 -7.33 -11.03 -6.34
N GLY A 22 -6.69 -10.07 -5.69
CA GLY A 22 -5.79 -9.12 -6.32
C GLY A 22 -6.48 -8.04 -7.15
N LYS A 23 -5.64 -7.22 -7.79
CA LYS A 23 -6.07 -6.18 -8.73
C LYS A 23 -6.78 -6.78 -9.95
N GLY A 24 -7.73 -6.05 -10.53
CA GLY A 24 -8.48 -6.47 -11.72
C GLY A 24 -9.60 -7.49 -11.45
N HIS A 25 -9.75 -7.97 -10.22
CA HIS A 25 -10.75 -8.96 -9.85
C HIS A 25 -11.75 -8.39 -8.84
N GLN A 26 -13.03 -8.72 -9.05
CA GLN A 26 -14.12 -8.30 -8.16
C GLN A 26 -13.92 -8.88 -6.75
N SER A 27 -14.07 -8.04 -5.73
CA SER A 27 -14.04 -8.51 -4.34
C SER A 27 -15.29 -9.34 -4.01
N GLY A 28 -15.26 -10.04 -2.87
CA GLY A 28 -16.40 -10.79 -2.34
C GLY A 28 -16.69 -10.45 -0.88
N ALA A 29 -16.08 -9.39 -0.36
CA ALA A 29 -15.96 -9.13 1.07
C ALA A 29 -16.69 -7.86 1.55
N ASN A 30 -17.38 -7.14 0.66
CA ASN A 30 -18.02 -5.86 0.98
C ASN A 30 -19.53 -6.00 1.28
N GLY A 31 -20.04 -7.22 1.45
CA GLY A 31 -21.40 -7.49 1.92
C GLY A 31 -22.46 -7.67 0.84
N ASP A 32 -22.39 -6.96 -0.28
CA ASP A 32 -23.31 -7.13 -1.42
C ASP A 32 -22.61 -7.08 -2.78
N LYS A 33 -23.35 -7.43 -3.85
CA LYS A 33 -22.79 -7.49 -5.22
C LYS A 33 -22.35 -6.13 -5.75
N GLN A 34 -23.06 -5.06 -5.43
CA GLN A 34 -22.75 -3.73 -5.94
C GLN A 34 -21.51 -3.15 -5.27
N LEU A 35 -21.39 -3.26 -3.95
CA LEU A 35 -20.19 -2.86 -3.21
C LEU A 35 -18.98 -3.70 -3.59
N ASN A 36 -19.17 -4.99 -3.85
CA ASN A 36 -18.11 -5.85 -4.36
C ASN A 36 -17.62 -5.44 -5.76
N ALA A 37 -18.51 -4.96 -6.62
CA ALA A 37 -18.20 -4.46 -7.96
C ALA A 37 -17.55 -3.07 -7.93
N ASN A 38 -17.95 -2.22 -6.99
CA ASN A 38 -17.49 -0.84 -6.92
C ASN A 38 -16.17 -0.67 -6.17
N HIS A 39 -15.82 -1.59 -5.27
CA HIS A 39 -14.66 -1.45 -4.39
C HIS A 39 -13.80 -2.72 -4.31
N TYR A 40 -12.49 -2.51 -4.34
CA TYR A 40 -11.55 -3.48 -3.80
C TYR A 40 -11.69 -3.60 -2.28
N ALA A 41 -11.28 -4.74 -1.72
CA ALA A 41 -11.32 -5.01 -0.29
C ALA A 41 -9.91 -5.30 0.26
N VAL A 42 -9.42 -4.46 1.17
CA VAL A 42 -8.14 -4.67 1.87
C VAL A 42 -8.43 -5.14 3.29
N LEU A 43 -8.07 -6.39 3.60
CA LEU A 43 -8.21 -6.96 4.94
C LEU A 43 -7.02 -6.57 5.82
N ALA A 44 -7.26 -5.92 6.95
CA ALA A 44 -6.26 -5.87 8.02
C ALA A 44 -6.41 -7.09 8.94
N PHE A 45 -5.33 -7.82 9.21
CA PHE A 45 -5.32 -8.91 10.19
C PHE A 45 -5.43 -8.35 11.62
N LEU A 46 -6.64 -7.92 11.96
CA LEU A 46 -7.07 -7.49 13.27
C LEU A 46 -8.19 -8.41 13.76
N GLY A 47 -8.13 -8.76 15.03
CA GLY A 47 -9.18 -9.50 15.71
C GLY A 47 -10.06 -8.58 16.54
N LYS A 48 -11.30 -9.00 16.78
CA LYS A 48 -12.18 -8.37 17.79
C LYS A 48 -11.55 -8.44 19.19
N ASN A 49 -10.80 -9.51 19.47
CA ASN A 49 -10.06 -9.73 20.70
C ASN A 49 -8.56 -9.91 20.40
N GLY A 50 -7.72 -9.59 21.38
CA GLY A 50 -6.26 -9.67 21.26
C GLY A 50 -5.72 -8.53 20.41
N VAL A 51 -5.49 -8.80 19.14
CA VAL A 51 -4.85 -7.87 18.20
C VAL A 51 -5.88 -6.95 17.56
N SER A 52 -6.31 -5.92 18.28
CA SER A 52 -7.38 -5.00 17.81
C SER A 52 -6.90 -3.63 17.35
N GLN A 53 -5.65 -3.27 17.67
CA GLN A 53 -5.04 -1.99 17.29
C GLN A 53 -4.09 -2.21 16.10
N PRO A 54 -4.24 -1.45 14.99
CA PRO A 54 -3.28 -1.53 13.91
C PRO A 54 -1.93 -0.99 14.36
N SER A 55 -0.86 -1.74 14.07
CA SER A 55 0.51 -1.26 14.27
C SER A 55 0.87 -0.21 13.21
N GLN A 56 1.91 0.59 13.45
CA GLN A 56 2.39 1.54 12.44
C GLN A 56 2.79 0.84 11.14
N SER A 57 3.42 -0.33 11.21
CA SER A 57 3.79 -1.12 10.04
C SER A 57 2.56 -1.61 9.27
N GLN A 58 1.50 -2.01 9.95
CA GLN A 58 0.25 -2.41 9.29
C GLN A 58 -0.42 -1.22 8.61
N ILE A 59 -0.41 -0.03 9.23
CA ILE A 59 -0.92 1.19 8.61
C ILE A 59 -0.14 1.49 7.32
N THR A 60 1.19 1.42 7.35
CA THR A 60 2.03 1.57 6.15
C THR A 60 1.69 0.52 5.09
N GLY A 61 1.58 -0.76 5.47
CA GLY A 61 1.19 -1.83 4.54
C GLY A 61 -0.21 -1.62 3.93
N ILE A 62 -1.17 -1.07 4.68
CA ILE A 62 -2.50 -0.70 4.15
C ILE A 62 -2.37 0.46 3.16
N GLN A 63 -1.58 1.49 3.47
CA GLN A 63 -1.31 2.58 2.53
C GLN A 63 -0.65 2.05 1.25
N ASP A 64 0.26 1.08 1.34
CA ASP A 64 0.92 0.49 0.17
C ASP A 64 -0.02 -0.42 -0.64
N ALA A 65 -0.92 -1.15 0.02
CA ALA A 65 -2.00 -1.87 -0.63
C ALA A 65 -2.94 -0.92 -1.41
N ILE A 66 -3.31 0.22 -0.81
CA ILE A 66 -4.11 1.26 -1.47
C ILE A 66 -3.34 1.87 -2.65
N ALA A 67 -2.06 2.19 -2.48
CA ALA A 67 -1.21 2.70 -3.55
C ALA A 67 -1.12 1.72 -4.73
N TYR A 68 -0.93 0.44 -4.44
CA TYR A 68 -0.91 -0.64 -5.43
C TYR A 68 -2.22 -0.74 -6.21
N LEU A 69 -3.36 -0.68 -5.53
CA LEU A 69 -4.68 -0.71 -6.17
C LEU A 69 -4.99 0.56 -6.96
N ARG A 70 -4.57 1.74 -6.48
CA ARG A 70 -4.70 3.02 -7.22
C ARG A 70 -3.92 3.00 -8.52
N ARG A 71 -2.71 2.42 -8.53
CA ARG A 71 -1.95 2.18 -9.77
C ARG A 71 -2.64 1.22 -10.73
N ALA A 72 -3.56 0.39 -10.24
CA ALA A 72 -4.39 -0.49 -11.04
C ALA A 72 -5.77 0.10 -11.38
N GLY A 73 -5.96 1.42 -11.21
CA GLY A 73 -7.18 2.12 -11.58
C GLY A 73 -8.21 2.31 -10.46
N ALA A 74 -7.89 1.95 -9.20
CA ALA A 74 -8.77 2.30 -8.09
C ALA A 74 -8.84 3.82 -7.88
N GLY A 75 -10.01 4.32 -7.49
CA GLY A 75 -10.24 5.73 -7.17
C GLY A 75 -9.67 6.16 -5.80
N ASN A 76 -10.04 7.37 -5.39
CA ASN A 76 -9.57 7.97 -4.12
C ASN A 76 -10.44 7.63 -2.91
N GLU A 77 -11.65 7.08 -3.11
CA GLU A 77 -12.56 6.77 -2.02
C GLU A 77 -12.01 5.64 -1.12
N ILE A 78 -11.91 5.91 0.17
CA ILE A 78 -11.55 4.93 1.21
C ILE A 78 -12.72 4.89 2.19
N LYS A 79 -13.27 3.70 2.40
CA LYS A 79 -14.43 3.45 3.27
C LYS A 79 -14.15 2.30 4.23
N GLY A 80 -14.78 2.34 5.39
CA GLY A 80 -14.96 1.18 6.24
C GLY A 80 -16.07 0.29 5.69
N HIS A 81 -16.02 -1.00 5.97
CA HIS A 81 -17.08 -1.92 5.54
C HIS A 81 -18.47 -1.46 6.07
N ARG A 82 -18.51 -0.91 7.29
CA ARG A 82 -19.69 -0.29 7.89
C ARG A 82 -20.30 0.90 7.15
N ASP A 83 -19.58 1.53 6.23
CA ASP A 83 -20.10 2.68 5.46
C ASP A 83 -21.04 2.26 4.34
N GLY A 84 -20.94 1.00 3.89
CA GLY A 84 -21.79 0.42 2.85
C GLY A 84 -22.67 -0.73 3.33
N TYR A 85 -22.30 -1.38 4.42
CA TYR A 85 -22.96 -2.61 4.90
C TYR A 85 -23.22 -2.57 6.40
N SER A 86 -24.30 -3.20 6.86
CA SER A 86 -24.62 -3.25 8.30
C SER A 86 -23.68 -4.20 9.04
N THR A 87 -22.57 -3.67 9.57
CA THR A 87 -21.53 -4.46 10.25
C THR A 87 -20.71 -3.61 11.23
N GLU A 88 -20.07 -4.27 12.20
CA GLU A 88 -19.07 -3.63 13.08
C GLU A 88 -17.71 -3.44 12.38
N CYS A 89 -17.43 -4.16 11.29
CA CYS A 89 -16.16 -4.07 10.56
C CYS A 89 -15.96 -2.65 9.97
N PRO A 90 -14.78 -2.02 10.10
CA PRO A 90 -13.47 -2.60 10.47
C PRO A 90 -13.10 -2.49 11.95
N GLY A 91 -14.07 -2.26 12.84
CA GLY A 91 -13.82 -1.91 14.23
C GLY A 91 -13.38 -0.46 14.40
N GLU A 92 -13.58 0.10 15.60
CA GLU A 92 -13.30 1.52 15.86
C GLU A 92 -11.85 1.96 15.57
N PRO A 93 -10.81 1.20 15.97
CA PRO A 93 -9.43 1.65 15.80
C PRO A 93 -9.05 1.91 14.35
N LEU A 94 -9.41 0.98 13.46
CA LEU A 94 -9.12 1.11 12.03
C LEU A 94 -10.09 2.08 11.35
N TYR A 95 -11.36 2.11 11.79
CA TYR A 95 -12.34 3.05 11.25
C TYR A 95 -11.97 4.51 11.53
N LYS A 96 -11.37 4.81 12.68
CA LYS A 96 -10.84 6.15 12.96
C LYS A 96 -9.85 6.62 11.88
N LEU A 97 -8.94 5.72 11.47
CA LEU A 97 -7.93 6.00 10.44
C LEU A 97 -8.54 6.17 9.03
N VAL A 98 -9.67 5.52 8.76
CA VAL A 98 -10.46 5.79 7.56
C VAL A 98 -11.00 7.21 7.61
N LYS A 99 -11.57 7.62 8.76
CA LYS A 99 -12.26 8.91 8.90
C LYS A 99 -11.33 10.11 8.97
N ASP A 100 -10.16 9.97 9.57
CA ASP A 100 -9.17 11.06 9.68
C ASP A 100 -8.23 11.16 8.48
N GLY A 101 -8.34 10.24 7.51
CA GLY A 101 -7.55 10.25 6.27
C GLY A 101 -6.17 9.60 6.39
N THR A 102 -5.79 9.07 7.55
CA THR A 102 -4.47 8.45 7.78
C THR A 102 -4.16 7.33 6.79
N LEU A 103 -5.17 6.59 6.31
CA LEU A 103 -4.95 5.49 5.36
C LEU A 103 -4.67 5.93 3.93
N ASP A 104 -4.84 7.21 3.59
CA ASP A 104 -4.49 7.69 2.26
C ASP A 104 -2.95 7.71 2.09
N PRO A 105 -2.37 7.00 1.09
CA PRO A 105 -0.92 7.02 0.86
C PRO A 105 -0.40 8.37 0.34
N GLY A 106 -1.28 9.32 0.01
CA GLY A 106 -0.93 10.62 -0.56
C GLY A 106 -0.40 10.51 -2.00
N LYS A 107 0.41 11.49 -2.40
CA LYS A 107 1.04 11.52 -3.72
C LYS A 107 2.06 10.38 -3.83
N LEU A 108 1.90 9.53 -4.83
CA LEU A 108 2.77 8.38 -5.05
C LEU A 108 4.02 8.78 -5.85
N TRP A 109 5.19 8.36 -5.38
CA TRP A 109 6.43 8.41 -6.15
C TRP A 109 6.51 7.26 -7.15
N ASN A 110 6.94 7.56 -8.38
CA ASN A 110 6.95 6.60 -9.50
C ASN A 110 8.26 5.82 -9.65
N GLY A 111 9.20 6.00 -8.73
CA GLY A 111 10.53 5.39 -8.82
C GLY A 111 11.54 6.32 -9.49
N GLY A 112 12.81 6.15 -9.14
CA GLY A 112 13.90 6.92 -9.74
C GLY A 112 15.20 6.79 -8.96
N THR A 113 16.13 7.70 -9.24
CA THR A 113 17.40 7.82 -8.52
C THR A 113 17.46 9.16 -7.81
N HIS A 114 18.02 9.17 -6.61
CA HIS A 114 18.34 10.39 -5.86
C HIS A 114 19.84 10.42 -5.58
N GLU A 115 20.46 11.59 -5.72
CA GLU A 115 21.85 11.81 -5.36
C GLU A 115 21.91 12.52 -4.02
N VAL A 116 22.57 11.93 -3.04
CA VAL A 116 22.59 12.40 -1.65
C VAL A 116 23.20 13.79 -1.56
N GLU A 117 22.44 14.73 -0.99
CA GLU A 117 22.85 16.12 -0.81
C GLU A 117 23.62 16.32 0.51
N PRO A 118 24.42 17.41 0.65
CA PRO A 118 25.08 17.71 1.92
C PRO A 118 24.08 17.85 3.09
N ASN A 119 24.39 17.18 4.21
CA ASN A 119 23.58 17.12 5.43
C ASN A 119 22.23 16.40 5.32
N GLU A 120 21.98 15.67 4.23
CA GLU A 120 20.77 14.88 4.05
C GLU A 120 20.92 13.49 4.68
N ASN A 121 19.85 12.99 5.32
CA ASN A 121 19.77 11.63 5.85
C ASN A 121 18.62 10.83 5.22
N LEU A 122 18.53 9.52 5.51
CA LEU A 122 17.47 8.66 4.99
C LEU A 122 16.05 9.13 5.32
N GLY A 123 15.86 9.80 6.46
CA GLY A 123 14.57 10.39 6.84
C GLY A 123 14.16 11.54 5.93
N ASP A 124 15.09 12.42 5.60
CA ASP A 124 14.83 13.54 4.67
C ASP A 124 14.43 13.00 3.29
N ILE A 125 15.17 12.02 2.79
CA ILE A 125 14.90 11.36 1.50
C ILE A 125 13.55 10.64 1.54
N SER A 126 13.27 9.91 2.62
CA SER A 126 11.99 9.20 2.81
C SER A 126 10.79 10.14 2.77
N LEU A 127 10.90 11.29 3.44
CA LEU A 127 9.87 12.34 3.45
C LEU A 127 9.73 12.99 2.06
N LYS A 128 10.85 13.34 1.42
CA LYS A 128 10.89 13.98 0.09
C LYS A 128 10.14 13.17 -0.96
N TYR A 129 10.35 11.86 -0.97
CA TYR A 129 9.75 10.96 -1.96
C TYR A 129 8.47 10.27 -1.47
N ASN A 130 8.06 10.48 -0.22
CA ASN A 130 6.94 9.77 0.38
C ASN A 130 7.10 8.24 0.22
N VAL A 131 8.30 7.73 0.48
CA VAL A 131 8.67 6.30 0.40
C VAL A 131 9.25 5.88 1.74
N PRO A 132 8.76 4.80 2.40
CA PRO A 132 9.31 4.34 3.67
C PRO A 132 10.82 4.08 3.61
N GLN A 133 11.58 4.55 4.63
CA GLN A 133 13.03 4.34 4.72
C GLN A 133 13.44 2.88 4.51
N ARG A 134 12.67 1.93 5.06
CA ARG A 134 12.92 0.49 4.94
C ARG A 134 13.06 0.06 3.48
N TYR A 135 12.27 0.67 2.58
CA TYR A 135 12.26 0.32 1.16
C TYR A 135 13.52 0.82 0.48
N ILE A 136 13.95 2.05 0.79
CA ILE A 136 15.21 2.63 0.33
C ILE A 136 16.40 1.80 0.84
N ILE A 137 16.37 1.35 2.08
CA ILE A 137 17.40 0.48 2.67
C ILE A 137 17.47 -0.85 1.92
N ASP A 138 16.33 -1.51 1.70
CA ASP A 138 16.30 -2.86 1.12
C ASP A 138 16.76 -2.88 -0.34
N VAL A 139 16.28 -1.95 -1.17
CA VAL A 139 16.66 -1.88 -2.59
C VAL A 139 18.12 -1.50 -2.78
N ASN A 140 18.66 -0.60 -1.97
CA ASN A 140 20.07 -0.20 -2.04
C ASN A 140 21.00 -1.09 -1.21
N LYS A 141 20.45 -2.09 -0.49
CA LYS A 141 21.19 -3.01 0.39
C LYS A 141 22.06 -2.27 1.43
N LEU A 142 21.53 -1.15 1.95
CA LEU A 142 22.23 -0.35 2.95
C LEU A 142 22.40 -1.15 4.23
N LYS A 143 23.53 -0.94 4.92
CA LYS A 143 23.86 -1.63 6.17
C LYS A 143 23.91 -0.61 7.31
N ALA A 144 23.49 -1.03 8.50
CA ALA A 144 23.65 -0.23 9.71
C ALA A 144 25.12 0.20 9.86
N PRO A 145 25.41 1.46 10.25
CA PRO A 145 24.48 2.49 10.76
C PRO A 145 23.65 3.27 9.71
N TYR A 146 23.66 2.84 8.44
CA TYR A 146 22.95 3.46 7.31
C TYR A 146 23.46 4.87 6.94
N ASP A 147 24.75 5.10 7.16
CA ASP A 147 25.41 6.35 6.78
C ASP A 147 25.39 6.52 5.26
N LEU A 148 24.93 7.70 4.82
CA LEU A 148 24.91 8.09 3.42
C LEU A 148 26.13 8.95 3.10
N LYS A 149 26.72 8.77 1.92
CA LYS A 149 27.81 9.62 1.43
C LYS A 149 27.26 10.69 0.50
N VAL A 150 27.69 11.93 0.65
CA VAL A 150 27.35 13.00 -0.30
C VAL A 150 27.77 12.58 -1.72
N GLY A 151 26.86 12.74 -2.68
CA GLY A 151 27.05 12.29 -4.07
C GLY A 151 26.75 10.80 -4.31
N GLU A 152 26.40 10.04 -3.27
CA GLU A 152 25.93 8.66 -3.42
C GLU A 152 24.59 8.63 -4.16
N LYS A 153 24.46 7.73 -5.13
CA LYS A 153 23.22 7.55 -5.88
C LYS A 153 22.41 6.41 -5.29
N LEU A 154 21.25 6.76 -4.74
CA LEU A 154 20.29 5.81 -4.19
C LEU A 154 19.15 5.57 -5.17
N GLU A 155 18.78 4.31 -5.37
CA GLU A 155 17.51 3.94 -5.95
C GLU A 155 16.38 4.26 -4.98
N ILE A 156 15.39 5.02 -5.45
CA ILE A 156 14.19 5.32 -4.70
C ILE A 156 13.04 4.55 -5.37
N PRO A 157 12.52 3.48 -4.76
CA PRO A 157 11.55 2.60 -5.39
C PRO A 157 10.18 3.28 -5.48
N ALA A 158 9.36 2.85 -6.44
CA ALA A 158 7.99 3.34 -6.57
C ALA A 158 7.11 2.87 -5.40
N ARG A 159 6.32 3.77 -4.83
CA ARG A 159 5.38 3.39 -3.75
C ARG A 159 4.19 2.61 -4.30
N GLY A 160 3.78 1.53 -3.63
CA GLY A 160 2.69 0.65 -4.09
C GLY A 160 3.08 -0.25 -5.27
N VAL A 161 4.37 -0.57 -5.40
CA VAL A 161 4.92 -1.50 -6.38
C VAL A 161 5.80 -2.50 -5.61
N PRO A 162 5.72 -3.82 -5.88
CA PRO A 162 6.62 -4.78 -5.27
C PRO A 162 8.09 -4.37 -5.44
N LEU A 163 8.91 -4.52 -4.40
CA LEU A 163 10.32 -4.15 -4.48
C LEU A 163 11.04 -4.96 -5.55
N GLY A 164 11.80 -4.28 -6.42
CA GLY A 164 12.46 -4.88 -7.57
C GLY A 164 11.62 -4.87 -8.86
N GLU A 165 10.35 -4.48 -8.80
CA GLU A 165 9.51 -4.23 -9.97
C GLU A 165 9.47 -2.74 -10.33
N LYS A 166 9.22 -2.45 -11.61
CA LYS A 166 9.04 -1.08 -12.10
C LYS A 166 7.58 -0.65 -11.93
N ALA A 167 7.36 0.63 -11.68
CA ALA A 167 6.01 1.18 -11.75
C ALA A 167 5.39 0.92 -13.13
N PRO A 168 4.07 0.65 -13.20
CA PRO A 168 3.37 0.68 -14.48
C PRO A 168 3.68 2.01 -15.17
N GLY A 169 4.15 1.94 -16.42
CA GLY A 169 4.47 3.15 -17.19
C GLY A 169 3.26 4.10 -17.21
N ASN A 170 3.52 5.41 -17.19
CA ASN A 170 2.49 6.40 -17.47
C ASN A 170 2.03 6.18 -18.93
N GLY A 171 1.06 5.30 -19.13
CA GLY A 171 0.67 4.79 -20.43
C GLY A 171 0.05 5.86 -21.31
N GLY A 172 0.87 6.53 -22.10
CA GLY A 172 0.56 6.68 -23.52
C GLY A 172 0.66 5.28 -24.14
N GLY A 173 -0.41 4.83 -24.79
CA GLY A 173 -0.68 3.43 -25.09
C GLY A 173 0.32 2.69 -25.99
N GLY A 174 0.14 1.38 -26.01
CA GLY A 174 0.76 0.44 -26.92
C GLY A 174 0.66 -0.99 -26.38
N ASP A 175 -0.23 -1.79 -26.97
CA ASP A 175 -0.29 -3.26 -26.88
C ASP A 175 1.08 -3.92 -27.11
N ASP A 176 1.46 -4.86 -26.27
CA ASP A 176 1.70 -6.29 -26.54
C ASP A 176 1.87 -6.98 -25.17
N GLY A 177 1.63 -8.26 -24.91
CA GLY A 177 1.23 -9.42 -25.68
C GLY A 177 1.30 -10.62 -24.71
N SER A 178 0.29 -11.49 -24.76
CA SER A 178 0.34 -12.94 -24.48
C SER A 178 1.10 -13.47 -23.24
N VAL A 179 0.35 -14.03 -22.27
CA VAL A 179 0.16 -15.49 -22.03
C VAL A 179 -1.06 -15.72 -21.14
#